data_AF-A0A936BYQ1-F1
#
_entry.id   AF-A0A936BYQ1-F1
#
_cell.length_a   1.000
_cell.length_b   1.000
_cell.length_c   1.000
_cell.angle_alpha   90.00
_cell.angle_beta   90.00
_cell.angle_gamma   90.00
#
_symmetry.space_group_name_H-M   'P 1'
#
loop_
_entity.id
_entity.type
_entity.pdbx_description
1 polymer ?
#
loop_
_entity_poly.entity_id
_entity_poly.type
_entity_poly.pdbx_seq_one_letter_code
_entity_poly.pdbx_strand_id
1 'polypeptide(L)'
;MDARLSYGRGFLQRIQQMTGDATTRTDANVAASPYVGAARANVAGIITQEMTQGVSQMVTNFIDATKKRNAVNEDELNTLVEWIQITGKFDEGKKLAEHLTAYENGRLVAALPQQQRDALLAGLQKKAETTGLTRAESMAQRAIEDQVKAGTENLAANPHAEAPRQGIVTARPDYLNVEDPAAIEKVLPQRVATARAIQSHNPTNGPVAALDTTEIERLGPVLTQGDPARAASLLGKLHQGTSPEMFAHTIAQPAFKTALEGMVRSGDTTRMGAAFSALDVAYRTNPQQFEATFGKLLYTKMSVWQANLSYLPPDRIADQLRKADDPGTSKIRNDLVAGFRAEAMKLADSEVLDAFGTRFLGVTFRAAQPNAQPLQAGIFRPSSPISTRSSVLMVSITKTR
;
A
#
# COMPACT_ATOMS: atom_id res chain seq x y z
N MET A 1 11.52 -9.14 -17.66
CA MET A 1 11.34 -8.32 -18.89
C MET A 1 12.28 -8.78 -20.01
N ASP A 2 13.47 -9.32 -19.70
CA ASP A 2 14.48 -9.75 -20.70
C ASP A 2 14.06 -10.85 -21.69
N ALA A 3 13.21 -11.80 -21.29
CA ALA A 3 12.79 -12.88 -22.18
C ALA A 3 11.92 -12.43 -23.37
N ARG A 4 11.30 -11.23 -23.30
CA ARG A 4 10.37 -10.74 -24.34
C ARG A 4 11.08 -9.93 -25.44
N LEU A 5 12.08 -9.14 -25.06
CA LEU A 5 13.00 -8.48 -26.02
C LEU A 5 13.87 -9.52 -26.77
N SER A 6 14.13 -10.67 -26.15
CA SER A 6 14.84 -11.78 -26.79
C SER A 6 14.13 -12.31 -28.03
N TYR A 7 12.79 -12.27 -28.10
CA TYR A 7 12.05 -12.81 -29.25
C TYR A 7 12.15 -11.88 -30.46
N GLY A 8 11.97 -10.57 -30.26
CA GLY A 8 12.13 -9.57 -31.32
C GLY A 8 13.57 -9.46 -31.82
N ARG A 9 14.56 -9.42 -30.91
CA ARG A 9 15.98 -9.40 -31.30
C ARG A 9 16.43 -10.70 -31.97
N GLY A 10 16.01 -11.86 -31.46
CA GLY A 10 16.34 -13.15 -32.07
C GLY A 10 15.71 -13.34 -33.46
N PHE A 11 14.56 -12.71 -33.72
CA PHE A 11 13.98 -12.67 -35.05
C PHE A 11 14.74 -11.76 -36.02
N LEU A 12 15.09 -10.53 -35.61
CA LEU A 12 15.91 -9.62 -36.41
C LEU A 12 17.28 -10.22 -36.77
N GLN A 13 17.89 -10.94 -35.82
CA GLN A 13 19.18 -11.61 -36.03
C GLN A 13 19.07 -12.76 -37.04
N ARG A 14 17.94 -13.50 -37.05
CA ARG A 14 17.65 -14.51 -38.07
C ARG A 14 17.38 -13.91 -39.44
N ILE A 15 16.66 -12.79 -39.54
CA ILE A 15 16.48 -12.07 -40.81
C ILE A 15 17.83 -11.58 -41.35
N GLN A 16 18.67 -10.99 -40.50
CA GLN A 16 20.00 -10.54 -40.90
C GLN A 16 20.91 -11.69 -41.34
N GLN A 17 20.84 -12.86 -40.70
CA GLN A 17 21.55 -14.06 -41.15
C GLN A 17 21.02 -14.55 -42.52
N MET A 18 19.70 -14.62 -42.70
CA MET A 18 19.10 -15.06 -43.96
C MET A 18 19.36 -14.10 -45.14
N THR A 19 19.49 -12.80 -44.86
CA THR A 19 19.74 -11.77 -45.89
C THR A 19 21.24 -11.52 -46.13
N GLY A 20 22.08 -11.65 -45.11
CA GLY A 20 23.54 -11.51 -45.20
C GLY A 20 24.22 -12.61 -46.02
N ASP A 21 23.74 -13.86 -45.89
CA ASP A 21 24.23 -14.99 -46.72
C ASP A 21 23.80 -14.86 -48.19
N ALA A 22 22.72 -14.15 -48.48
CA ALA A 22 22.20 -13.97 -49.84
C ALA A 22 22.79 -12.77 -50.60
N THR A 23 23.45 -11.83 -49.90
CA THR A 23 23.95 -10.56 -50.47
C THR A 23 25.47 -10.52 -50.65
N THR A 24 26.25 -11.37 -49.97
CA THR A 24 27.71 -11.39 -50.05
C THR A 24 28.28 -12.22 -51.22
N ARG A 25 27.46 -12.98 -51.94
CA ARG A 25 27.83 -13.63 -53.21
C ARG A 25 27.49 -12.74 -54.40
N THR A 26 28.45 -11.92 -54.83
CA THR A 26 28.37 -10.98 -55.97
C THR A 26 28.77 -11.60 -57.32
N ASP A 27 28.57 -12.90 -57.51
CA ASP A 27 28.77 -13.51 -58.82
C ASP A 27 27.62 -13.07 -59.75
N ALA A 28 27.94 -12.24 -60.74
CA ALA A 28 26.99 -11.67 -61.71
C ALA A 28 26.14 -12.74 -62.44
N ASN A 29 26.60 -13.99 -62.49
CA ASN A 29 25.88 -15.13 -63.08
C ASN A 29 24.79 -15.74 -62.18
N VAL A 30 24.82 -15.49 -60.86
CA VAL A 30 23.82 -16.01 -59.91
C VAL A 30 22.55 -15.15 -59.92
N ALA A 31 22.68 -13.85 -60.18
CA ALA A 31 21.56 -12.91 -60.24
C ALA A 31 20.61 -13.15 -61.45
N ALA A 32 21.09 -13.78 -62.52
CA ALA A 32 20.30 -14.08 -63.72
C ALA A 32 19.58 -15.46 -63.66
N SER A 33 19.82 -16.25 -62.61
CA SER A 33 19.21 -17.58 -62.49
C SER A 33 17.75 -17.49 -62.03
N PRO A 34 16.77 -18.02 -62.80
CA PRO A 34 15.36 -18.01 -62.41
C PRO A 34 15.09 -18.73 -61.07
N TYR A 35 15.96 -19.66 -60.68
CA TYR A 35 15.90 -20.35 -59.39
C TYR A 35 16.22 -19.43 -58.20
N VAL A 36 17.09 -18.43 -58.39
CA VAL A 36 17.45 -17.46 -57.34
C VAL A 36 16.31 -16.45 -57.15
N GLY A 37 15.65 -16.05 -58.24
CA GLY A 37 14.43 -15.24 -58.17
C GLY A 37 13.30 -15.94 -57.40
N ALA A 38 13.03 -17.21 -57.72
CA ALA A 38 12.01 -18.01 -57.03
C ALA A 38 12.37 -18.26 -55.55
N ALA A 39 13.64 -18.55 -55.24
CA ALA A 39 14.08 -18.73 -53.86
C ALA A 39 13.95 -17.43 -53.04
N ARG A 40 14.32 -16.27 -53.61
CA ARG A 40 14.15 -14.96 -52.96
C ARG A 40 12.66 -14.64 -52.73
N ALA A 41 11.81 -14.92 -53.70
CA ALA A 41 10.36 -14.74 -53.55
C ALA A 41 9.78 -15.65 -52.45
N ASN A 42 10.21 -16.91 -52.37
CA ASN A 42 9.76 -17.83 -51.32
C ASN A 42 10.26 -17.40 -49.93
N VAL A 43 11.53 -16.99 -49.79
CA VAL A 43 12.07 -16.50 -48.51
C VAL A 43 11.37 -15.21 -48.09
N ALA A 44 11.14 -14.27 -49.02
CA ALA A 44 10.36 -13.07 -48.73
C ALA A 44 8.93 -13.40 -48.30
N GLY A 45 8.28 -14.40 -48.92
CA GLY A 45 6.96 -14.90 -48.52
C GLY A 45 6.93 -15.47 -47.10
N ILE A 46 7.89 -16.33 -46.75
CA ILE A 46 8.01 -16.93 -45.41
C ILE A 46 8.26 -15.85 -44.35
N ILE A 47 9.21 -14.94 -44.61
CA ILE A 47 9.50 -13.82 -43.68
C ILE A 47 8.25 -12.96 -43.49
N THR A 48 7.56 -12.61 -44.56
CA THR A 48 6.32 -11.81 -44.48
C THR A 48 5.24 -12.52 -43.69
N GLN A 49 5.09 -13.84 -43.85
CA GLN A 49 4.11 -14.65 -43.12
C GLN A 49 4.44 -14.76 -41.62
N GLU A 50 5.71 -14.97 -41.26
CA GLU A 50 6.15 -14.99 -39.85
C GLU A 50 6.01 -13.62 -39.20
N MET A 51 6.39 -12.53 -39.90
CA MET A 51 6.17 -11.16 -39.43
C MET A 51 4.68 -10.89 -39.20
N THR A 52 3.85 -11.31 -40.15
CA THR A 52 2.38 -11.18 -40.10
C THR A 52 1.79 -11.83 -38.83
N GLN A 53 2.23 -13.04 -38.48
CA GLN A 53 1.79 -13.71 -37.25
C GLN A 53 2.39 -13.06 -35.99
N GLY A 54 3.66 -12.65 -36.07
CA GLY A 54 4.37 -11.96 -35.01
C GLY A 54 3.68 -10.65 -34.61
N VAL A 55 3.26 -9.83 -35.58
CA VAL A 55 2.59 -8.54 -35.33
C VAL A 55 1.33 -8.70 -34.48
N SER A 56 0.43 -9.62 -34.83
CA SER A 56 -0.79 -9.85 -34.05
C SER A 56 -0.50 -10.25 -32.60
N GLN A 57 0.52 -11.07 -32.38
CA GLN A 57 0.94 -11.46 -31.03
C GLN A 57 1.58 -10.29 -30.27
N MET A 58 2.42 -9.50 -30.92
CA MET A 58 3.07 -8.34 -30.30
C MET A 58 2.03 -7.27 -29.92
N VAL A 59 1.07 -6.96 -30.80
CA VAL A 59 -0.04 -6.03 -30.49
C VAL A 59 -0.83 -6.52 -29.30
N THR A 60 -1.17 -7.81 -29.26
CA THR A 60 -1.90 -8.39 -28.11
C THR A 60 -1.08 -8.30 -26.82
N ASN A 61 0.21 -8.65 -26.86
CA ASN A 61 1.09 -8.56 -25.70
C ASN A 61 1.25 -7.12 -25.20
N PHE A 62 1.35 -6.15 -26.11
CA PHE A 62 1.44 -4.72 -25.78
C PHE A 62 0.14 -4.20 -25.14
N ILE A 63 -1.01 -4.58 -25.69
CA ILE A 63 -2.33 -4.30 -25.11
C ILE A 63 -2.43 -4.89 -23.69
N ASP A 64 -1.99 -6.13 -23.50
CA ASP A 64 -2.01 -6.77 -22.17
C ASP A 64 -1.03 -6.13 -21.19
N ALA A 65 0.13 -5.65 -21.67
CA ALA A 65 1.10 -4.94 -20.84
C ALA A 65 0.58 -3.58 -20.38
N THR A 66 -0.08 -2.83 -21.27
CA THR A 66 -0.67 -1.52 -20.95
C THR A 66 -1.93 -1.63 -20.08
N LYS A 67 -2.72 -2.71 -20.21
CA LYS A 67 -3.78 -3.05 -19.24
C LYS A 67 -3.24 -3.28 -17.83
N LYS A 68 -2.01 -3.80 -17.71
CA LYS A 68 -1.30 -3.94 -16.43
C LYS A 68 -0.63 -2.64 -15.96
N ARG A 69 -0.91 -1.51 -16.62
CA ARG A 69 -0.32 -0.18 -16.35
C ARG A 69 1.20 -0.14 -16.40
N ASN A 70 1.82 -0.99 -17.23
CA ASN A 70 3.19 -0.71 -17.63
C ASN A 70 3.19 0.60 -18.44
N ALA A 71 4.18 1.46 -18.18
CA ALA A 71 4.39 2.63 -19.01
C ALA A 71 4.49 2.18 -20.48
N VAL A 72 3.84 2.95 -21.36
CA VAL A 72 3.97 2.73 -22.80
C VAL A 72 5.44 2.90 -23.14
N ASN A 73 6.07 1.82 -23.61
CA ASN A 73 7.42 1.88 -24.12
C ASN A 73 7.34 2.44 -25.56
N GLU A 74 7.76 3.69 -25.74
CA GLU A 74 7.71 4.36 -27.04
C GLU A 74 8.50 3.61 -28.12
N ASP A 75 9.63 2.97 -27.76
CA ASP A 75 10.42 2.18 -28.71
C ASP A 75 9.65 0.93 -29.18
N GLU A 76 8.96 0.26 -28.25
CA GLU A 76 8.13 -0.91 -28.57
C GLU A 76 6.93 -0.50 -29.43
N LEU A 77 6.31 0.65 -29.12
CA LEU A 77 5.20 1.20 -29.90
C LEU A 77 5.65 1.57 -31.32
N ASN A 78 6.77 2.27 -31.47
CA ASN A 78 7.33 2.65 -32.77
C ASN A 78 7.66 1.41 -33.61
N THR A 79 8.27 0.39 -32.98
CA THR A 79 8.55 -0.90 -33.62
C THR A 79 7.26 -1.57 -34.11
N LEU A 80 6.22 -1.59 -33.28
CA LEU A 80 4.91 -2.15 -33.64
C LEU A 80 4.28 -1.42 -34.83
N VAL A 81 4.30 -0.09 -34.83
CA VAL A 81 3.76 0.74 -35.92
C VAL A 81 4.49 0.47 -37.23
N GLU A 82 5.83 0.40 -37.20
CA GLU A 82 6.63 0.07 -38.38
C GLU A 82 6.30 -1.32 -38.93
N TRP A 83 6.20 -2.34 -38.06
CA TRP A 83 5.90 -3.69 -38.51
C TRP A 83 4.49 -3.84 -39.06
N ILE A 84 3.52 -3.09 -38.50
CA ILE A 84 2.16 -3.03 -39.02
C ILE A 84 2.15 -2.44 -40.44
N GLN A 85 2.95 -1.40 -40.70
CA GLN A 85 3.10 -0.80 -42.03
C GLN A 85 3.74 -1.77 -43.02
N ILE A 86 4.82 -2.47 -42.62
CA ILE A 86 5.53 -3.43 -43.49
C ILE A 86 4.64 -4.64 -43.84
N THR A 87 3.88 -5.16 -42.87
CA THR A 87 3.04 -6.36 -43.07
C THR A 87 1.67 -6.07 -43.68
N GLY A 88 1.27 -4.80 -43.78
CA GLY A 88 -0.06 -4.41 -44.25
C GLY A 88 -1.21 -4.82 -43.31
N LYS A 89 -0.91 -5.11 -42.03
CA LYS A 89 -1.89 -5.53 -41.01
C LYS A 89 -2.67 -4.34 -40.44
N PHE A 90 -3.34 -3.59 -41.31
CA PHE A 90 -4.05 -2.36 -40.92
C PHE A 90 -5.14 -2.58 -39.86
N ASP A 91 -5.77 -3.75 -39.80
CA ASP A 91 -6.71 -4.09 -38.73
C ASP A 91 -6.06 -4.14 -37.34
N GLU A 92 -4.82 -4.63 -37.25
CA GLU A 92 -4.05 -4.62 -36.00
C GLU A 92 -3.59 -3.19 -35.66
N GLY A 93 -3.26 -2.39 -36.67
CA GLY A 93 -3.01 -0.95 -36.51
C GLY A 93 -4.21 -0.20 -35.94
N LYS A 94 -5.41 -0.47 -36.48
CA LYS A 94 -6.66 0.10 -35.98
C LYS A 94 -6.94 -0.35 -34.55
N LYS A 95 -6.77 -1.64 -34.24
CA LYS A 95 -6.93 -2.18 -32.88
C LYS A 95 -5.95 -1.55 -31.89
N LEU A 96 -4.69 -1.38 -32.28
CA LEU A 96 -3.66 -0.72 -31.47
C LEU A 96 -4.00 0.75 -31.23
N ALA A 97 -4.41 1.48 -32.27
CA ALA A 97 -4.81 2.89 -32.17
C ALA A 97 -6.05 3.07 -31.27
N GLU A 98 -7.10 2.26 -31.48
CA GLU A 98 -8.30 2.27 -30.64
C GLU A 98 -7.95 2.00 -29.16
N HIS A 99 -7.07 1.04 -28.90
CA HIS A 99 -6.59 0.74 -27.55
C HIS A 99 -5.78 1.89 -26.95
N LEU A 100 -4.88 2.53 -27.70
CA LEU A 100 -4.07 3.65 -27.22
C LEU A 100 -4.94 4.86 -26.89
N THR A 101 -5.90 5.22 -27.75
CA THR A 101 -6.86 6.28 -27.46
C THR A 101 -7.67 5.96 -26.21
N ALA A 102 -8.14 4.72 -26.07
CA ALA A 102 -8.88 4.28 -24.89
C ALA A 102 -8.02 4.28 -23.62
N TYR A 103 -6.75 3.88 -23.73
CA TYR A 103 -5.77 3.91 -22.65
C TYR A 103 -5.47 5.35 -22.19
N GLU A 104 -5.24 6.28 -23.12
CA GLU A 104 -5.00 7.69 -22.82
C GLU A 104 -6.21 8.33 -22.17
N ASN A 105 -7.41 8.11 -22.71
CA ASN A 105 -8.65 8.58 -22.11
C ASN A 105 -8.84 8.00 -20.71
N GLY A 106 -8.64 6.70 -20.53
CA GLY A 106 -8.71 6.04 -19.22
C GLY A 106 -7.70 6.61 -18.23
N ARG A 107 -6.49 6.94 -18.67
CA ARG A 107 -5.45 7.58 -17.85
C ARG A 107 -5.87 8.99 -17.43
N LEU A 108 -6.39 9.80 -18.35
CA LEU A 108 -6.87 11.15 -18.06
C LEU A 108 -8.05 11.12 -17.08
N VAL A 109 -8.97 10.17 -17.23
CA VAL A 109 -10.10 10.00 -16.31
C VAL A 109 -9.64 9.50 -14.93
N ALA A 110 -8.68 8.59 -14.87
CA ALA A 110 -8.12 8.12 -13.60
C ALA A 110 -7.39 9.23 -12.83
N ALA A 111 -6.83 10.22 -13.53
CA ALA A 111 -6.20 11.39 -12.96
C ALA A 111 -7.18 12.46 -12.43
N LEU A 112 -8.50 12.28 -12.63
CA LEU A 112 -9.50 13.19 -12.08
C LEU A 112 -9.73 12.91 -10.59
N PRO A 113 -10.00 13.95 -9.78
CA PRO A 113 -10.48 13.78 -8.41
C PRO A 113 -11.66 12.82 -8.36
N GLN A 114 -11.72 11.99 -7.33
CA GLN A 114 -12.68 10.89 -7.23
C GLN A 114 -14.12 11.30 -7.56
N GLN A 115 -14.60 12.42 -6.99
CA GLN A 115 -15.96 12.89 -7.23
C GLN A 115 -16.23 13.20 -8.72
N GLN A 116 -15.26 13.79 -9.43
CA GLN A 116 -15.40 14.13 -10.84
C GLN A 116 -15.35 12.88 -11.71
N ARG A 117 -14.45 11.96 -11.37
CA ARG A 117 -14.33 10.64 -12.03
C ARG A 117 -15.62 9.83 -11.90
N ASP A 118 -16.15 9.73 -10.69
CA ASP A 118 -17.37 8.96 -10.41
C ASP A 118 -18.59 9.59 -11.12
N ALA A 119 -18.67 10.93 -11.15
CA ALA A 119 -19.71 11.64 -11.91
C ALA A 119 -19.61 11.40 -13.42
N LEU A 120 -18.39 11.37 -13.97
CA LEU A 120 -18.16 11.07 -15.39
C LEU A 120 -18.58 9.64 -15.73
N LEU A 121 -18.17 8.66 -14.91
CA LEU A 121 -18.53 7.25 -15.11
C LEU A 121 -20.04 7.04 -15.02
N ALA A 122 -20.71 7.66 -14.05
CA ALA A 122 -22.16 7.64 -13.94
C ALA A 122 -22.85 8.28 -15.17
N GLY A 123 -22.28 9.36 -15.72
CA GLY A 123 -22.76 9.98 -16.95
C GLY A 123 -22.63 9.07 -18.17
N LEU A 124 -21.50 8.37 -18.31
CA LEU A 124 -21.28 7.39 -19.38
C LEU A 124 -22.25 6.21 -19.27
N GLN A 125 -22.44 5.68 -18.07
CA GLN A 125 -23.40 4.61 -17.81
C GLN A 125 -24.83 5.04 -18.17
N LYS A 126 -25.26 6.23 -17.72
CA LYS A 126 -26.59 6.77 -18.05
C LYS A 126 -26.79 6.95 -19.55
N LYS A 127 -25.78 7.41 -20.28
CA LYS A 127 -25.83 7.50 -21.75
C LYS A 127 -26.01 6.12 -22.38
N ALA A 128 -25.29 5.10 -21.88
CA ALA A 128 -25.43 3.73 -22.36
C ALA A 128 -26.83 3.16 -22.15
N GLU A 129 -27.47 3.46 -21.01
CA GLU A 129 -28.82 3.02 -20.69
C GLU A 129 -29.91 3.75 -21.49
N THR A 130 -29.71 5.04 -21.79
CA THR A 130 -30.75 5.90 -22.37
C THR A 130 -30.74 5.94 -23.90
N THR A 131 -29.57 6.13 -24.51
CA THR A 131 -29.43 6.29 -25.96
C THR A 131 -28.77 5.08 -26.63
N GLY A 132 -28.25 4.15 -25.83
CA GLY A 132 -27.28 3.18 -26.30
C GLY A 132 -25.92 3.83 -26.56
N LEU A 133 -24.90 2.99 -26.64
CA LEU A 133 -23.57 3.37 -27.11
C LEU A 133 -23.28 2.69 -28.43
N THR A 134 -22.58 3.38 -29.31
CA THR A 134 -21.93 2.72 -30.44
C THR A 134 -20.91 1.70 -29.93
N ARG A 135 -20.51 0.73 -30.79
CA ARG A 135 -19.48 -0.25 -30.42
C ARG A 135 -18.18 0.42 -29.95
N ALA A 136 -17.74 1.48 -30.64
CA ALA A 136 -16.55 2.23 -30.29
C ALA A 136 -16.68 2.91 -28.91
N GLU A 137 -17.82 3.55 -28.64
CA GLU A 137 -18.07 4.18 -27.33
C GLU A 137 -18.15 3.14 -26.21
N SER A 138 -18.76 1.98 -26.45
CA SER A 138 -18.82 0.89 -25.45
C SER A 138 -17.42 0.33 -25.13
N MET A 139 -16.56 0.18 -26.15
CA MET A 139 -15.16 -0.23 -25.93
C MET A 139 -14.38 0.84 -25.16
N ALA A 140 -14.56 2.12 -25.49
CA ALA A 140 -13.93 3.23 -24.78
C ALA A 140 -14.38 3.30 -23.32
N GLN A 141 -15.69 3.17 -23.04
CA GLN A 141 -16.22 3.15 -21.69
C GLN A 141 -15.60 2.02 -20.86
N ARG A 142 -15.59 0.78 -21.37
CA ARG A 142 -15.00 -0.37 -20.66
C ARG A 142 -13.52 -0.17 -20.36
N ALA A 143 -12.78 0.36 -21.33
CA ALA A 143 -11.36 0.66 -21.12
C ALA A 143 -11.13 1.75 -20.07
N ILE A 144 -11.99 2.79 -20.03
CA ILE A 144 -11.96 3.80 -18.97
C ILE A 144 -12.24 3.15 -17.61
N GLU A 145 -13.29 2.33 -17.49
CA GLU A 145 -13.65 1.62 -16.27
C GLU A 145 -12.52 0.70 -15.78
N ASP A 146 -11.96 -0.12 -16.67
CA ASP A 146 -10.82 -1.00 -16.40
C ASP A 146 -9.61 -0.20 -15.92
N GLN A 147 -9.31 0.93 -16.58
CA GLN A 147 -8.21 1.80 -16.18
C GLN A 147 -8.46 2.45 -14.82
N VAL A 148 -9.65 2.97 -14.56
CA VAL A 148 -10.00 3.56 -13.26
C VAL A 148 -9.87 2.52 -12.16
N LYS A 149 -10.42 1.32 -12.38
CA LYS A 149 -10.34 0.21 -11.43
C LYS A 149 -8.89 -0.18 -11.14
N ALA A 150 -8.10 -0.45 -12.17
CA ALA A 150 -6.69 -0.80 -12.02
C ALA A 150 -5.89 0.33 -11.34
N GLY A 151 -6.21 1.59 -11.64
CA GLY A 151 -5.61 2.75 -11.00
C GLY A 151 -5.92 2.83 -9.52
N THR A 152 -7.18 2.63 -9.13
CA THR A 152 -7.60 2.62 -7.72
C THR A 152 -6.94 1.47 -6.96
N GLU A 153 -6.91 0.26 -7.53
CA GLU A 153 -6.26 -0.92 -6.92
C GLU A 153 -4.75 -0.70 -6.76
N ASN A 154 -4.07 -0.18 -7.79
CA ASN A 154 -2.64 0.12 -7.72
C ASN A 154 -2.31 1.25 -6.75
N LEU A 155 -3.18 2.26 -6.65
CA LEU A 155 -3.01 3.36 -5.71
C LEU A 155 -3.21 2.90 -4.25
N ALA A 156 -4.11 1.95 -4.01
CA ALA A 156 -4.24 1.32 -2.70
C ALA A 156 -3.02 0.46 -2.35
N ALA A 157 -2.47 -0.28 -3.32
CA ALA A 157 -1.34 -1.18 -3.11
C ALA A 157 0.01 -0.47 -2.99
N ASN A 158 0.25 0.56 -3.82
CA ASN A 158 1.53 1.30 -3.91
C ASN A 158 1.28 2.81 -4.08
N PRO A 159 0.71 3.47 -3.05
CA PRO A 159 0.22 4.85 -3.15
C PRO A 159 1.26 5.83 -3.67
N HIS A 160 2.48 5.79 -3.14
CA HIS A 160 3.53 6.75 -3.47
C HIS A 160 4.07 6.56 -4.90
N ALA A 161 4.06 5.33 -5.41
CA ALA A 161 4.51 5.02 -6.77
C ALA A 161 3.44 5.34 -7.82
N GLU A 162 2.17 5.13 -7.48
CA GLU A 162 1.06 5.30 -8.42
C GLU A 162 0.55 6.75 -8.49
N ALA A 163 0.66 7.52 -7.39
CA ALA A 163 0.25 8.92 -7.35
C ALA A 163 0.83 9.80 -8.48
N PRO A 164 2.14 9.76 -8.81
CA PRO A 164 2.67 10.52 -9.93
C PRO A 164 2.18 10.02 -11.30
N ARG A 165 1.92 8.72 -11.45
CA ARG A 165 1.37 8.16 -12.70
C ARG A 165 -0.06 8.64 -12.97
N GLN A 166 -0.80 8.91 -11.91
CA GLN A 166 -2.13 9.51 -11.95
C GLN A 166 -2.10 11.04 -11.93
N GLY A 167 -0.91 11.67 -11.95
CA GLY A 167 -0.79 13.13 -11.92
C GLY A 167 -1.26 13.78 -10.62
N ILE A 168 -1.46 13.01 -9.54
CA ILE A 168 -1.84 13.53 -8.22
C ILE A 168 -0.69 14.35 -7.63
N VAL A 169 0.55 13.92 -7.88
CA VAL A 169 1.79 14.61 -7.53
C VAL A 169 2.72 14.63 -8.74
N THR A 170 3.70 15.53 -8.75
CA THR A 170 4.61 15.69 -9.90
C THR A 170 5.70 14.64 -9.96
N ALA A 171 6.16 14.14 -8.82
CA ALA A 171 7.24 13.17 -8.72
C ALA A 171 6.99 12.19 -7.58
N ARG A 172 7.58 10.99 -7.72
CA ARG A 172 7.62 10.02 -6.64
C ARG A 172 8.58 10.52 -5.55
N PRO A 173 8.20 10.51 -4.26
CA PRO A 173 9.14 10.76 -3.17
C PRO A 173 10.28 9.73 -3.18
N ASP A 174 11.47 10.14 -2.76
CA ASP A 174 12.62 9.23 -2.66
C ASP A 174 12.33 8.06 -1.70
N TYR A 175 13.07 6.96 -1.86
CA TYR A 175 13.01 5.86 -0.91
C TYR A 175 13.58 6.27 0.44
N LEU A 176 12.95 5.81 1.51
CA LEU A 176 13.47 5.99 2.86
C LEU A 176 14.77 5.21 3.00
N ASN A 177 15.89 5.92 3.17
CA ASN A 177 17.14 5.28 3.58
C ASN A 177 17.13 5.06 5.10
N VAL A 178 16.83 3.84 5.51
CA VAL A 178 16.71 3.44 6.92
C VAL A 178 18.07 3.40 7.63
N GLU A 179 19.15 3.38 6.86
CA GLU A 179 20.53 3.39 7.35
C GLU A 179 21.02 4.80 7.72
N ASP A 180 20.32 5.85 7.29
CA ASP A 180 20.66 7.25 7.58
C ASP A 180 19.50 7.98 8.29
N PRO A 181 19.63 8.27 9.60
CA PRO A 181 18.61 9.00 10.35
C PRO A 181 18.28 10.39 9.80
N ALA A 182 19.19 11.05 9.07
CA ALA A 182 18.95 12.35 8.46
C ALA A 182 18.12 12.23 7.18
N ALA A 183 18.28 11.13 6.43
CA ALA A 183 17.47 10.85 5.26
C ALA A 183 15.97 10.71 5.61
N ILE A 184 15.65 10.18 6.79
CA ILE A 184 14.27 10.07 7.28
C ILE A 184 13.62 11.44 7.41
N GLU A 185 14.32 12.41 8.03
CA GLU A 185 13.80 13.76 8.24
C GLU A 185 13.58 14.51 6.92
N LYS A 186 14.38 14.21 5.90
CA LYS A 186 14.23 14.78 4.56
C LYS A 186 13.07 14.17 3.77
N VAL A 187 12.93 12.85 3.80
CA VAL A 187 11.99 12.11 2.93
C VAL A 187 10.59 12.02 3.52
N LEU A 188 10.46 11.85 4.84
CA LEU A 188 9.16 11.64 5.49
C LEU A 188 8.16 12.80 5.25
N PRO A 189 8.54 14.09 5.31
CA PRO A 189 7.61 15.18 5.02
C PRO A 189 7.08 15.14 3.58
N GLN A 190 7.90 14.72 2.61
CA GLN A 190 7.47 14.56 1.22
C GLN A 190 6.45 13.43 1.09
N ARG A 191 6.68 12.30 1.75
CA ARG A 191 5.74 11.16 1.82
C ARG A 191 4.41 11.56 2.44
N VAL A 192 4.44 12.34 3.52
CA VAL A 192 3.23 12.84 4.20
C VAL A 192 2.45 13.79 3.29
N ALA A 193 3.14 14.67 2.57
CA ALA A 193 2.50 15.55 1.59
C ALA A 193 1.84 14.75 0.45
N THR A 194 2.53 13.73 -0.08
CA THR A 194 1.97 12.82 -1.09
C THR A 194 0.76 12.06 -0.57
N ALA A 195 0.84 11.48 0.63
CA ALA A 195 -0.28 10.76 1.24
C ALA A 195 -1.50 11.68 1.46
N ARG A 196 -1.30 12.94 1.86
CA ARG A 196 -2.37 13.94 1.96
C ARG A 196 -2.98 14.29 0.61
N ALA A 197 -2.15 14.47 -0.44
CA ALA A 197 -2.63 14.72 -1.79
C ALA A 197 -3.47 13.54 -2.32
N ILE A 198 -3.04 12.30 -2.05
CA ILE A 198 -3.80 11.09 -2.39
C ILE A 198 -5.15 11.07 -1.66
N GLN A 199 -5.17 11.38 -0.36
CA GLN A 199 -6.41 11.42 0.42
C GLN A 199 -7.36 12.52 -0.06
N SER A 200 -6.85 13.72 -0.38
CA SER A 200 -7.69 14.78 -0.94
C SER A 200 -8.23 14.43 -2.32
N HIS A 201 -7.45 13.69 -3.11
CA HIS A 201 -7.85 13.24 -4.44
C HIS A 201 -8.85 12.07 -4.38
N ASN A 202 -8.71 11.16 -3.40
CA ASN A 202 -9.55 9.98 -3.20
C ASN A 202 -9.98 9.86 -1.72
N PRO A 203 -10.93 10.69 -1.25
CA PRO A 203 -11.30 10.77 0.16
C PRO A 203 -11.90 9.47 0.72
N THR A 204 -12.41 8.59 -0.14
CA THR A 204 -13.00 7.30 0.30
C THR A 204 -11.98 6.21 0.60
N ASN A 205 -10.72 6.34 0.16
CA ASN A 205 -9.69 5.32 0.36
C ASN A 205 -9.17 5.25 1.80
N GLY A 206 -9.66 6.12 2.69
CA GLY A 206 -9.21 6.20 4.08
C GLY A 206 -7.78 6.74 4.21
N PRO A 207 -7.18 6.59 5.40
CA PRO A 207 -5.80 6.99 5.62
C PRO A 207 -4.83 6.22 4.71
N VAL A 208 -3.82 6.92 4.22
CA VAL A 208 -2.76 6.38 3.35
C VAL A 208 -1.49 6.24 4.17
N ALA A 209 -0.82 5.09 4.08
CA ALA A 209 0.41 4.84 4.82
C ALA A 209 1.52 5.80 4.42
N ALA A 210 2.33 6.22 5.39
CA ALA A 210 3.49 7.07 5.14
C ALA A 210 4.62 6.33 4.39
N LEU A 211 4.67 5.01 4.49
CA LEU A 211 5.72 4.16 3.93
C LEU A 211 5.15 3.14 2.94
N ASP A 212 5.89 2.84 1.88
CA ASP A 212 5.56 1.76 0.95
C ASP A 212 5.86 0.39 1.59
N THR A 213 5.18 -0.67 1.13
CA THR A 213 5.36 -2.05 1.61
C THR A 213 6.83 -2.49 1.58
N THR A 214 7.56 -2.20 0.50
CA THR A 214 8.99 -2.56 0.36
C THR A 214 9.89 -1.85 1.36
N GLU A 215 9.52 -0.65 1.82
CA GLU A 215 10.28 0.09 2.83
C GLU A 215 10.02 -0.48 4.21
N ILE A 216 8.77 -0.84 4.49
CA ILE A 216 8.37 -1.51 5.72
C ILE A 216 9.08 -2.86 5.88
N GLU A 217 9.20 -3.63 4.80
CA GLU A 217 9.95 -4.90 4.80
C GLU A 217 11.42 -4.69 5.17
N ARG A 218 12.06 -3.63 4.65
CA ARG A 218 13.44 -3.26 5.00
C ARG A 218 13.56 -2.75 6.43
N LEU A 219 12.51 -2.14 6.97
CA LEU A 219 12.48 -1.68 8.35
C LEU A 219 12.37 -2.81 9.38
N GLY A 220 11.74 -3.93 9.02
CA GLY A 220 11.54 -5.06 9.93
C GLY A 220 12.80 -5.50 10.68
N PRO A 221 13.92 -5.81 9.98
CA PRO A 221 15.18 -6.16 10.61
C PRO A 221 15.79 -5.04 11.46
N VAL A 222 15.69 -3.78 11.02
CA VAL A 222 16.19 -2.62 11.79
C VAL A 222 15.46 -2.49 13.11
N LEU A 223 14.14 -2.67 13.11
CA LEU A 223 13.29 -2.60 14.29
C LEU A 223 13.49 -3.77 15.26
N THR A 224 13.71 -4.98 14.73
CA THR A 224 13.72 -6.22 15.54
C THR A 224 15.11 -6.76 15.88
N GLN A 225 16.14 -6.41 15.12
CA GLN A 225 17.50 -6.95 15.26
C GLN A 225 18.57 -5.86 15.39
N GLY A 226 18.31 -4.65 14.88
CA GLY A 226 19.23 -3.51 14.95
C GLY A 226 19.37 -2.88 16.34
N ASP A 227 20.13 -1.79 16.46
CA ASP A 227 20.28 -1.07 17.74
C ASP A 227 18.91 -0.65 18.33
N PRO A 228 18.58 -1.04 19.58
CA PRO A 228 17.34 -0.63 20.26
C PRO A 228 17.08 0.88 20.27
N ALA A 229 18.10 1.70 20.51
CA ALA A 229 17.95 3.15 20.57
C ALA A 229 17.57 3.73 19.20
N ARG A 230 18.19 3.20 18.14
CA ARG A 230 17.85 3.51 16.76
C ARG A 230 16.42 3.11 16.39
N ALA A 231 15.98 1.91 16.78
CA ALA A 231 14.61 1.45 16.53
C ALA A 231 13.58 2.36 17.22
N ALA A 232 13.83 2.74 18.48
CA ALA A 232 12.98 3.66 19.23
C ALA A 232 12.95 5.07 18.60
N SER A 233 14.12 5.60 18.21
CA SER A 233 14.23 6.90 17.54
C SER A 233 13.46 6.93 16.22
N LEU A 234 13.58 5.88 15.41
CA LEU A 234 12.86 5.75 14.15
C LEU A 234 11.34 5.77 14.35
N LEU A 235 10.81 4.98 15.29
CA LEU A 235 9.38 4.99 15.61
C LEU A 235 8.92 6.36 16.12
N GLY A 236 9.72 7.00 16.96
CA GLY A 236 9.47 8.36 17.44
C GLY A 236 9.39 9.39 16.30
N LYS A 237 10.35 9.36 15.36
CA LYS A 237 10.35 10.25 14.19
C LYS A 237 9.16 9.98 13.28
N LEU A 238 8.80 8.72 13.06
CA LEU A 238 7.64 8.35 12.24
C LEU A 238 6.35 8.87 12.87
N HIS A 239 6.17 8.71 14.19
CA HIS A 239 5.04 9.27 14.93
C HIS A 239 5.02 10.80 14.83
N GLN A 240 6.11 11.49 15.15
CA GLN A 240 6.16 12.95 15.13
C GLN A 240 5.96 13.55 13.73
N GLY A 241 6.42 12.85 12.69
CA GLY A 241 6.33 13.31 11.30
C GLY A 241 4.98 13.04 10.63
N THR A 242 4.11 12.20 11.22
CA THR A 242 2.84 11.78 10.60
C THR A 242 1.64 12.18 11.47
N SER A 243 0.43 12.21 10.91
CA SER A 243 -0.78 12.36 11.74
C SER A 243 -1.03 11.05 12.51
N PRO A 244 -1.75 11.06 13.65
CA PRO A 244 -2.06 9.85 14.40
C PRO A 244 -2.73 8.76 13.54
N GLU A 245 -3.64 9.14 12.63
CA GLU A 245 -4.33 8.22 11.71
C GLU A 245 -3.38 7.61 10.69
N MET A 246 -2.50 8.43 10.11
CA MET A 246 -1.48 7.98 9.16
C MET A 246 -0.46 7.07 9.85
N PHE A 247 -0.04 7.40 11.07
CA PHE A 247 0.83 6.57 11.89
C PHE A 247 0.18 5.22 12.17
N ALA A 248 -1.04 5.23 12.73
CA ALA A 248 -1.80 4.03 13.05
C ALA A 248 -1.99 3.13 11.82
N HIS A 249 -2.33 3.72 10.67
CA HIS A 249 -2.47 2.99 9.42
C HIS A 249 -1.12 2.44 8.89
N THR A 250 -0.02 3.18 9.06
CA THR A 250 1.32 2.73 8.64
C THR A 250 1.78 1.53 9.46
N ILE A 251 1.60 1.58 10.78
CA ILE A 251 2.03 0.47 11.66
C ILE A 251 1.10 -0.75 11.62
N ALA A 252 -0.13 -0.57 11.11
CA ALA A 252 -1.09 -1.64 10.87
C ALA A 252 -0.75 -2.53 9.67
N GLN A 253 0.19 -2.10 8.80
CA GLN A 253 0.62 -2.87 7.65
C GLN A 253 1.24 -4.21 8.09
N PRO A 254 0.99 -5.34 7.40
CA PRO A 254 1.33 -6.69 7.89
C PRO A 254 2.80 -6.89 8.31
N ALA A 255 3.74 -6.39 7.50
CA ALA A 255 5.16 -6.47 7.78
C ALA A 255 5.57 -5.59 8.98
N PHE A 256 4.96 -4.40 9.13
CA PHE A 256 5.21 -3.51 10.26
C PHE A 256 4.66 -4.09 11.56
N LYS A 257 3.42 -4.62 11.51
CA LYS A 257 2.80 -5.34 12.63
C LYS A 257 3.71 -6.48 13.11
N THR A 258 4.22 -7.29 12.18
CA THR A 258 5.14 -8.41 12.52
C THR A 258 6.41 -7.90 13.19
N ALA A 259 6.96 -6.78 12.73
CA ALA A 259 8.12 -6.14 13.35
C ALA A 259 7.80 -5.64 14.77
N LEU A 260 6.65 -4.98 14.99
CA LEU A 260 6.20 -4.54 16.31
C LEU A 260 5.98 -5.71 17.27
N GLU A 261 5.39 -6.81 16.80
CA GLU A 261 5.28 -8.05 17.59
C GLU A 261 6.65 -8.59 18.01
N GLY A 262 7.62 -8.57 17.09
CA GLY A 262 9.01 -8.94 17.38
C GLY A 262 9.65 -8.03 18.43
N MET A 263 9.43 -6.72 18.34
CA MET A 263 9.91 -5.75 19.34
C MET A 263 9.29 -5.99 20.72
N VAL A 264 7.98 -6.25 20.78
CA VAL A 264 7.27 -6.58 22.03
C VAL A 264 7.79 -7.87 22.67
N ARG A 265 8.25 -8.84 21.87
CA ARG A 265 8.81 -10.11 22.37
C ARG A 265 10.33 -10.08 22.62
N SER A 266 11.00 -8.98 22.31
CA SER A 266 12.47 -8.92 22.31
C SER A 266 13.10 -9.06 23.70
N GLY A 267 12.38 -8.72 24.76
CA GLY A 267 12.92 -8.64 26.12
C GLY A 267 13.81 -7.41 26.36
N ASP A 268 14.11 -6.63 25.31
CA ASP A 268 14.83 -5.37 25.41
C ASP A 268 13.86 -4.25 25.81
N THR A 269 14.18 -3.54 26.89
CA THR A 269 13.29 -2.52 27.46
C THR A 269 13.03 -1.36 26.52
N THR A 270 14.05 -0.93 25.77
CA THR A 270 13.94 0.19 24.84
C THR A 270 13.06 -0.17 23.65
N ARG A 271 13.24 -1.35 23.05
CA ARG A 271 12.38 -1.83 21.95
C ARG A 271 10.95 -2.08 22.41
N MET A 272 10.77 -2.75 23.54
CA MET A 272 9.43 -3.02 24.09
C MET A 272 8.70 -1.72 24.41
N GLY A 273 9.36 -0.77 25.08
CA GLY A 273 8.79 0.53 25.40
C GLY A 273 8.39 1.31 24.15
N ALA A 274 9.25 1.35 23.12
CA ALA A 274 8.94 2.01 21.86
C ALA A 274 7.77 1.34 21.12
N ALA A 275 7.73 0.01 21.07
CA ALA A 275 6.65 -0.72 20.43
C ALA A 275 5.30 -0.53 21.15
N PHE A 276 5.28 -0.60 22.49
CA PHE A 276 4.06 -0.34 23.25
C PHE A 276 3.60 1.12 23.15
N SER A 277 4.53 2.08 23.07
CA SER A 277 4.17 3.47 22.79
C SER A 277 3.54 3.63 21.41
N ALA A 278 4.05 2.94 20.38
CA ALA A 278 3.46 2.98 19.04
C ALA A 278 2.07 2.32 19.01
N LEU A 279 1.92 1.17 19.69
CA LEU A 279 0.63 0.48 19.82
C LEU A 279 -0.40 1.32 20.59
N ASP A 280 0.00 2.05 21.63
CA ASP A 280 -0.89 2.93 22.40
C ASP A 280 -1.48 4.05 21.52
N VAL A 281 -0.66 4.64 20.65
CA VAL A 281 -1.14 5.65 19.70
C VAL A 281 -2.19 5.05 18.78
N ALA A 282 -1.93 3.89 18.18
CA ALA A 282 -2.90 3.23 17.31
C ALA A 282 -4.19 2.85 18.04
N TYR A 283 -4.10 2.37 19.28
CA TYR A 283 -5.27 2.08 20.12
C TYR A 283 -6.09 3.32 20.40
N ARG A 284 -5.46 4.45 20.77
CA ARG A 284 -6.16 5.71 21.05
C ARG A 284 -6.81 6.31 19.80
N THR A 285 -6.22 6.12 18.62
CA THR A 285 -6.79 6.59 17.36
C THR A 285 -8.04 5.80 16.96
N ASN A 286 -8.01 4.46 17.02
CA ASN A 286 -9.18 3.63 16.71
C ASN A 286 -9.15 2.30 17.49
N PRO A 287 -9.79 2.23 18.67
CA PRO A 287 -9.77 1.02 19.50
C PRO A 287 -10.34 -0.22 18.81
N GLN A 288 -11.41 -0.06 18.03
CA GLN A 288 -12.08 -1.16 17.35
C GLN A 288 -11.18 -1.76 16.25
N GLN A 289 -10.56 -0.90 15.43
CA GLN A 289 -9.62 -1.34 14.41
C GLN A 289 -8.34 -1.92 15.01
N PHE A 290 -7.90 -1.39 16.17
CA PHE A 290 -6.73 -1.90 16.87
C PHE A 290 -6.90 -3.37 17.26
N GLU A 291 -8.02 -3.73 17.89
CA GLU A 291 -8.26 -5.14 18.29
C GLU A 291 -8.38 -6.05 17.07
N ALA A 292 -9.03 -5.61 15.99
CA ALA A 292 -9.11 -6.36 14.75
C ALA A 292 -7.72 -6.57 14.08
N THR A 293 -6.84 -5.58 14.17
CA THR A 293 -5.52 -5.60 13.51
C THR A 293 -4.47 -6.32 14.33
N PHE A 294 -4.32 -5.97 15.62
CA PHE A 294 -3.25 -6.44 16.50
C PHE A 294 -3.68 -7.59 17.42
N GLY A 295 -5.00 -7.77 17.63
CA GLY A 295 -5.54 -8.82 18.47
C GLY A 295 -5.51 -8.49 19.97
N LYS A 296 -6.38 -9.18 20.72
CA LYS A 296 -6.57 -9.00 22.17
C LYS A 296 -5.31 -9.29 23.00
N LEU A 297 -4.43 -10.18 22.52
CA LEU A 297 -3.19 -10.51 23.23
C LEU A 297 -2.24 -9.31 23.31
N LEU A 298 -1.99 -8.63 22.19
CA LEU A 298 -1.14 -7.44 22.17
C LEU A 298 -1.74 -6.31 23.01
N TYR A 299 -3.06 -6.10 22.92
CA TYR A 299 -3.78 -5.17 23.78
C TYR A 299 -3.52 -5.45 25.27
N THR A 300 -3.66 -6.72 25.68
CA THR A 300 -3.47 -7.12 27.08
C THR A 300 -2.03 -6.91 27.54
N LYS A 301 -1.04 -7.18 26.69
CA LYS A 301 0.37 -6.92 27.03
C LYS A 301 0.66 -5.45 27.16
N MET A 302 0.12 -4.64 26.26
CA MET A 302 0.25 -3.19 26.29
C MET A 302 -0.37 -2.60 27.57
N SER A 303 -1.57 -3.06 27.95
CA SER A 303 -2.22 -2.59 29.17
C SER A 303 -1.47 -3.01 30.44
N VAL A 304 -0.95 -4.25 30.49
CA VAL A 304 -0.09 -4.72 31.59
C VAL A 304 1.20 -3.91 31.67
N TRP A 305 1.84 -3.63 30.53
CA TRP A 305 3.02 -2.78 30.48
C TRP A 305 2.72 -1.40 31.07
N GLN A 306 1.69 -0.72 30.57
CA GLN A 306 1.30 0.62 31.01
C GLN A 306 0.90 0.67 32.49
N ALA A 307 0.12 -0.30 32.98
CA ALA A 307 -0.31 -0.36 34.36
C ALA A 307 0.86 -0.55 35.34
N ASN A 308 1.87 -1.33 34.95
CA ASN A 308 3.02 -1.62 35.79
C ASN A 308 4.10 -0.53 35.76
N LEU A 309 4.14 0.35 34.75
CA LEU A 309 5.13 1.44 34.68
C LEU A 309 5.08 2.38 35.90
N SER A 310 3.93 2.47 36.57
CA SER A 310 3.77 3.27 37.79
C SER A 310 4.38 2.63 39.05
N TYR A 311 4.67 1.33 39.02
CA TYR A 311 5.02 0.54 40.21
C TYR A 311 6.33 -0.25 40.08
N LEU A 312 6.74 -0.59 38.85
CA LEU A 312 7.90 -1.41 38.56
C LEU A 312 8.82 -0.71 37.56
N PRO A 313 10.15 -0.88 37.68
CA PRO A 313 11.07 -0.37 36.68
C PRO A 313 10.90 -1.17 35.35
N PRO A 314 11.11 -0.54 34.18
CA PRO A 314 10.81 -1.14 32.88
C PRO A 314 11.50 -2.48 32.59
N ASP A 315 12.72 -2.68 33.11
CA ASP A 315 13.51 -3.91 33.02
C ASP A 315 12.81 -5.10 33.67
N ARG A 316 12.20 -4.90 34.83
CA ARG A 316 11.44 -5.94 35.52
C ARG A 316 10.16 -6.28 34.77
N ILE A 317 9.47 -5.29 34.21
CA ILE A 317 8.26 -5.51 33.42
C ILE A 317 8.60 -6.28 32.14
N ALA A 318 9.67 -5.89 31.45
CA ALA A 318 10.15 -6.57 30.26
C ALA A 318 10.50 -8.04 30.53
N ASP A 319 11.22 -8.33 31.63
CA ASP A 319 11.54 -9.70 32.02
C ASP A 319 10.29 -10.52 32.38
N GLN A 320 9.31 -9.93 33.06
CA GLN A 320 8.03 -10.59 33.37
C GLN A 320 7.25 -10.94 32.10
N LEU A 321 7.14 -10.01 31.16
CA LEU A 321 6.45 -10.24 29.89
C LEU A 321 7.19 -11.25 29.01
N ARG A 322 8.53 -11.22 28.99
CA ARG A 322 9.36 -12.21 28.29
C ARG A 322 9.16 -13.61 28.87
N LYS A 323 9.17 -13.75 30.20
CA LYS A 323 8.88 -15.02 30.89
C LYS A 323 7.46 -15.53 30.61
N ALA A 324 6.50 -14.62 30.46
CA ALA A 324 5.13 -14.97 30.09
C ALA A 324 5.02 -15.52 28.66
N ASP A 325 5.96 -15.17 27.78
CA ASP A 325 6.04 -15.65 26.39
C ASP A 325 6.87 -16.92 26.21
N ASP A 326 7.54 -17.39 27.26
CA ASP A 326 8.24 -18.67 27.26
C ASP A 326 7.24 -19.81 26.95
N PRO A 327 7.49 -20.66 25.95
CA PRO A 327 6.64 -21.81 25.62
C PRO A 327 6.30 -22.68 26.84
N GLY A 328 7.25 -22.86 27.78
CA GLY A 328 7.02 -23.62 29.01
C GLY A 328 5.97 -22.97 29.91
N THR A 329 6.11 -21.67 30.15
CA THR A 329 5.17 -20.89 30.98
C THR A 329 3.80 -20.76 30.31
N SER A 330 3.77 -20.56 28.99
CA SER A 330 2.53 -20.45 28.22
C SER A 330 1.73 -21.75 28.24
N LYS A 331 2.40 -22.90 28.08
CA LYS A 331 1.77 -24.22 28.21
C LYS A 331 1.19 -24.42 29.61
N ILE A 332 1.99 -24.19 30.65
CA ILE A 332 1.52 -24.31 32.05
C ILE A 332 0.32 -23.40 32.31
N ARG A 333 0.33 -22.17 31.80
CA ARG A 333 -0.79 -21.24 31.95
C ARG A 333 -2.05 -21.73 31.24
N ASN A 334 -1.91 -22.23 30.01
CA ASN A 334 -3.04 -22.74 29.25
C ASN A 334 -3.62 -24.00 29.92
N ASP A 335 -2.76 -24.89 30.41
CA ASP A 335 -3.17 -26.09 31.16
C ASP A 335 -3.88 -25.69 32.46
N LEU A 336 -3.38 -24.69 33.19
CA LEU A 336 -4.04 -24.14 34.38
C LEU A 336 -5.40 -23.51 34.04
N VAL A 337 -5.49 -22.67 33.01
CA VAL A 337 -6.76 -22.03 32.60
C VAL A 337 -7.78 -23.08 32.14
N ALA A 338 -7.34 -24.11 31.41
CA ALA A 338 -8.20 -25.24 31.03
C ALA A 338 -8.68 -26.02 32.25
N GLY A 339 -7.78 -26.31 33.20
CA GLY A 339 -8.12 -26.95 34.48
C GLY A 339 -9.10 -26.11 35.32
N PHE A 340 -8.86 -24.81 35.44
CA PHE A 340 -9.75 -23.88 36.13
C PHE A 340 -11.11 -23.76 35.45
N ARG A 341 -11.18 -23.71 34.11
CA ARG A 341 -12.46 -23.69 33.40
C ARG A 341 -13.22 -25.00 33.61
N ALA A 342 -12.52 -26.14 33.55
CA ALA A 342 -13.13 -27.43 33.80
C ALA A 342 -13.66 -27.53 35.24
N GLU A 343 -12.94 -27.00 36.22
CA GLU A 343 -13.38 -26.99 37.62
C GLU A 343 -14.48 -25.96 37.88
N ALA A 344 -14.39 -24.76 37.30
CA ALA A 344 -15.43 -23.73 37.40
C ALA A 344 -16.75 -24.16 36.74
N MET A 345 -16.69 -24.93 35.65
CA MET A 345 -17.88 -25.54 35.04
C MET A 345 -18.51 -26.62 35.93
N LYS A 346 -17.74 -27.26 36.82
CA LYS A 346 -18.29 -28.17 37.85
C LYS A 346 -18.90 -27.42 39.03
N LEU A 347 -18.58 -26.13 39.20
CA LEU A 347 -18.95 -25.29 40.35
C LEU A 347 -20.12 -24.31 40.06
N ALA A 348 -20.75 -24.35 38.88
CA ALA A 348 -22.01 -23.65 38.64
C ALA A 348 -23.14 -24.39 39.40
N ASP A 349 -23.82 -23.83 40.41
CA ASP A 349 -24.59 -22.58 40.34
C ASP A 349 -24.57 -21.68 41.61
N SER A 350 -23.77 -21.94 42.65
CA SER A 350 -23.83 -21.09 43.87
C SER A 350 -22.50 -20.73 44.56
N GLU A 351 -21.36 -21.29 44.15
CA GLU A 351 -20.08 -21.07 44.87
C GLU A 351 -19.09 -20.12 44.15
N VAL A 352 -19.37 -19.76 42.89
CA VAL A 352 -18.46 -18.94 42.07
C VAL A 352 -18.27 -17.52 42.62
N LEU A 353 -19.25 -16.94 43.32
CA LEU A 353 -19.16 -15.59 43.88
C LEU A 353 -18.16 -15.47 45.05
N ASP A 354 -17.94 -16.55 45.81
CA ASP A 354 -17.00 -16.54 46.94
C ASP A 354 -15.54 -16.78 46.49
N ALA A 355 -15.34 -17.57 45.43
CA ALA A 355 -14.02 -17.89 44.90
C ALA A 355 -13.35 -16.72 44.14
N PHE A 356 -14.14 -15.80 43.57
CA PHE A 356 -13.60 -14.61 42.88
C PHE A 356 -12.99 -13.58 43.84
N GLY A 357 -13.16 -13.73 45.15
CA GLY A 357 -12.72 -12.77 46.16
C GLY A 357 -11.25 -12.83 46.59
N THR A 358 -10.43 -13.82 46.17
CA THR A 358 -9.15 -14.03 46.90
C THR A 358 -7.85 -14.28 46.14
N ARG A 359 -7.77 -14.51 44.82
CA ARG A 359 -6.46 -14.52 44.12
C ARG A 359 -6.57 -14.63 42.60
N PHE A 360 -6.11 -13.61 41.88
CA PHE A 360 -5.66 -13.77 40.50
C PHE A 360 -4.30 -13.06 40.37
N LEU A 361 -3.25 -13.82 40.01
CA LEU A 361 -1.88 -13.35 39.71
C LEU A 361 -1.09 -12.64 40.83
N GLY A 362 -1.25 -13.04 42.10
CA GLY A 362 -0.37 -12.53 43.18
C GLY A 362 -0.54 -11.04 43.51
N VAL A 363 -1.55 -10.38 42.95
CA VAL A 363 -2.02 -9.05 43.37
C VAL A 363 -3.23 -9.26 44.28
N THR A 364 -3.11 -8.90 45.55
CA THR A 364 -4.24 -8.83 46.47
C THR A 364 -5.08 -7.59 46.17
N PHE A 365 -6.24 -7.77 45.57
CA PHE A 365 -7.29 -6.76 45.59
C PHE A 365 -8.04 -6.90 46.91
N ARG A 366 -7.79 -5.99 47.86
CA ARG A 366 -8.59 -5.92 49.08
C ARG A 366 -9.95 -5.34 48.67
N ALA A 367 -11.00 -6.14 48.77
CA ALA A 367 -12.37 -5.63 48.67
C ALA A 367 -12.51 -4.42 49.60
N ALA A 368 -13.06 -3.32 49.10
CA ALA A 368 -13.31 -2.12 49.88
C ALA A 368 -14.14 -2.50 51.12
N GLN A 369 -13.67 -2.16 52.31
CA GLN A 369 -14.48 -2.29 53.52
C GLN A 369 -15.76 -1.46 53.33
N PRO A 370 -16.96 -1.96 53.69
CA PRO A 370 -18.21 -1.23 53.48
C PRO A 370 -18.37 0.08 54.28
N ASN A 371 -17.38 0.46 55.11
CA ASN A 371 -17.49 1.57 56.06
C ASN A 371 -16.35 2.59 55.99
N ALA A 372 -15.82 2.88 54.79
CA ALA A 372 -14.99 4.07 54.60
C ALA A 372 -15.91 5.30 54.46
N GLN A 373 -15.91 6.17 55.48
CA GLN A 373 -16.59 7.47 55.45
C GLN A 373 -16.18 8.25 54.19
N PRO A 374 -17.11 8.97 53.54
CA PRO A 374 -16.77 9.76 52.36
C PRO A 374 -15.76 10.84 52.75
N LEU A 375 -14.59 10.82 52.10
CA LEU A 375 -13.66 11.95 52.11
C LEU A 375 -14.43 13.18 51.62
N GLN A 376 -14.53 14.18 52.50
CA GLN A 376 -15.15 15.46 52.20
C GLN A 376 -14.47 16.06 50.97
N ALA A 377 -15.27 16.27 49.91
CA ALA A 377 -14.84 17.00 48.75
C ALA A 377 -14.44 18.42 49.17
N GLY A 378 -13.14 18.72 49.08
CA GLY A 378 -12.62 20.07 49.23
C GLY A 378 -13.30 20.98 48.22
N ILE A 379 -14.01 21.98 48.74
CA ILE A 379 -14.70 23.03 48.00
C ILE A 379 -13.65 23.81 47.19
N PHE A 380 -13.58 23.56 45.89
CA PHE A 380 -12.84 24.42 44.97
C PHE A 380 -13.71 25.65 44.67
N ARG A 381 -13.28 26.82 45.17
CA ARG A 381 -13.93 28.11 44.92
C ARG A 381 -13.64 28.55 43.47
N PRO A 382 -14.65 28.86 42.65
CA PRO A 382 -14.43 29.52 41.36
C PRO A 382 -14.20 31.02 41.59
N SER A 383 -13.04 31.54 41.17
CA SER A 383 -12.86 32.97 40.95
C SER A 383 -13.37 33.33 39.54
N SER A 384 -14.45 34.10 39.50
CA SER A 384 -15.10 34.65 38.31
C SER A 384 -14.30 35.82 37.69
N PRO A 385 -14.80 36.56 36.68
CA PRO A 385 -14.21 36.62 35.35
C PRO A 385 -13.62 38.00 35.00
N ILE A 386 -12.72 38.06 34.02
CA ILE A 386 -12.40 39.33 33.32
C ILE A 386 -12.86 39.21 31.87
N SER A 387 -14.00 39.86 31.62
CA SER A 387 -14.48 40.30 30.32
C SER A 387 -13.71 41.56 29.91
N THR A 388 -13.22 41.68 28.67
CA THR A 388 -13.79 42.63 27.68
C THR A 388 -13.06 42.65 26.32
N ARG A 389 -13.88 42.75 25.25
CA ARG A 389 -13.67 43.43 23.93
C ARG A 389 -12.76 42.75 22.90
N SER A 390 -13.03 42.79 21.60
CA SER A 390 -14.16 43.28 20.79
C SER A 390 -13.99 42.66 19.39
N SER A 391 -15.09 42.15 18.82
CA SER A 391 -15.15 41.75 17.42
C SER A 391 -15.64 42.92 16.57
N VAL A 392 -14.84 43.34 15.58
CA VAL A 392 -15.31 44.09 14.40
C VAL A 392 -14.54 43.53 13.21
N LEU A 393 -15.22 42.77 12.35
CA LEU A 393 -14.73 42.49 11.00
C LEU A 393 -15.74 43.07 10.02
N MET A 394 -15.34 44.18 9.39
CA MET A 394 -16.04 44.80 8.28
C MET A 394 -15.98 43.87 7.06
N VAL A 395 -17.14 43.59 6.46
CA VAL A 395 -17.25 43.14 5.07
C VAL A 395 -17.37 44.40 4.21
N SER A 396 -16.38 44.65 3.36
CA SER A 396 -16.48 45.61 2.26
C SER A 396 -16.56 44.85 0.94
N ILE A 397 -17.68 45.02 0.26
CA ILE A 397 -17.88 44.66 -1.14
C ILE A 397 -17.45 45.88 -1.96
N THR A 398 -16.53 45.73 -2.90
CA THR A 398 -16.31 46.77 -3.92
C THR A 398 -16.14 46.12 -5.29
N LYS A 399 -17.14 46.41 -6.13
CA LYS A 399 -17.20 46.21 -7.58
C LYS A 399 -16.01 46.87 -8.27
N THR A 400 -15.44 46.23 -9.28
CA THR A 400 -14.68 46.93 -10.34
C THR A 400 -15.24 46.54 -11.69
N ARG A 401 -15.18 47.53 -12.59
CA ARG A 401 -15.96 47.71 -13.83
C ARG A 401 -15.75 46.65 -14.90
#